data_AF-W9JTU8-F1
#
_entry.id   AF-W9JTU8-F1
#
_cell.length_a   1.000
_cell.length_b   1.000
_cell.length_c   1.000
_cell.angle_alpha   90.00
_cell.angle_beta   90.00
_cell.angle_gamma   90.00
#
_symmetry.space_group_name_H-M   'P 1'
#
loop_
_entity.id
_entity.type
_entity.pdbx_description
1 polymer ?
#
loop_
_entity_poly.entity_id
_entity_poly.type
_entity_poly.pdbx_seq_one_letter_code
_entity_poly.pdbx_strand_id
1 'polypeptide(L)'
;MVSHGAQYHHYIPRFILKQFAHTNIETKGGRSDGLLHVFDLPSRQFRLGEVGKTCGAQNLYYNVDDNDPMRIEHLFSKLESKTSSIFAKIRTAVTEGLEHIDILEKDIHILFKFINLSLRRSKQYRDELNNPYRENDFMFQHLFETSRKSGRSGEPGQFWLEHLLYLLKTDHEDLLTDAARTDNMGPEDTYKHFIESYALQIWKAADGYEFFLNERLVDFEGDTQSFLGAEVKETRTQLIWMTTEDMIHLILPISPEVAVIFCNESRCWESPIADSMHRLKEPYPQNSLLVKAPHKDITNVYVPSRKRGRKSWPETMAWRVNIGTLTQPHHRIIASYSLSHAQSVIIVRSRARFERARRELEMFNKERVEWWQSIGIRSGYRDGRRQCREGVTHPIKDQMDRIVVEHMTAFDEVVNIINTTHEELQRTKENGLKSWLAFRTSEAIMTSSSRSDDKSSSFRIMHPALKAAFEAAYPPKHPAHKDLVTIDFGEFLGHAIGDEMFAKLSFEINKKIKELVHTYAFHSHSGTFGESSRPPANSLLEECMDDLNEQPSCQKDILESPSFGSVFRAAIGFDVLKWMFEERQDILATSIKQIAVPMEAMHPRVFRMRARRE
;
A
#
# COMPACT_ATOMS: atom_id res chain seq x y z
N MET A 1 43.46 17.90 3.98
CA MET A 1 42.29 17.15 3.50
C MET A 1 42.58 16.66 2.10
N VAL A 2 42.79 15.35 1.92
CA VAL A 2 42.97 14.77 0.58
C VAL A 2 41.60 14.82 -0.10
N SER A 3 41.43 15.56 -1.20
CA SER A 3 40.18 15.54 -1.95
C SER A 3 40.01 14.13 -2.54
N HIS A 4 39.16 13.31 -1.93
CA HIS A 4 38.77 12.04 -2.54
C HIS A 4 37.91 12.36 -3.75
N GLY A 5 38.32 11.89 -4.93
CA GLY A 5 37.55 12.08 -6.16
C GLY A 5 36.17 11.45 -6.02
N ALA A 6 35.12 12.13 -6.46
CA ALA A 6 33.76 11.61 -6.41
C ALA A 6 33.67 10.28 -7.19
N GLN A 7 33.38 9.18 -6.49
CA GLN A 7 33.18 7.87 -7.11
C GLN A 7 31.71 7.66 -7.43
N TYR A 8 31.41 7.16 -8.63
CA TYR A 8 30.04 6.86 -9.03
C TYR A 8 29.67 5.43 -8.61
N HIS A 9 28.63 5.29 -7.78
CA HIS A 9 28.15 4.01 -7.26
C HIS A 9 26.81 3.66 -7.88
N HIS A 10 26.70 2.44 -8.41
CA HIS A 10 25.51 1.96 -9.09
C HIS A 10 24.56 1.29 -8.10
N TYR A 11 23.30 1.76 -8.06
CA TYR A 11 22.25 1.05 -7.32
C TYR A 11 21.57 -0.04 -8.16
N ILE A 12 21.62 0.09 -9.50
CA ILE A 12 21.40 -1.05 -10.41
C ILE A 12 22.75 -1.54 -10.93
N PRO A 13 23.16 -2.78 -10.63
CA PRO A 13 24.48 -3.28 -10.98
C PRO A 13 24.74 -3.22 -12.47
N ARG A 14 25.96 -2.79 -12.85
CA ARG A 14 26.39 -2.71 -14.25
C ARG A 14 26.25 -4.04 -14.99
N PHE A 15 26.48 -5.17 -14.32
CA PHE A 15 26.39 -6.48 -14.97
C PHE A 15 24.95 -6.83 -15.40
N ILE A 16 23.93 -6.27 -14.73
CA ILE A 16 22.52 -6.36 -15.13
C ILE A 16 22.24 -5.35 -16.24
N LEU A 17 22.61 -4.07 -16.06
CA LEU A 17 22.42 -3.02 -17.07
C LEU A 17 22.99 -3.41 -18.44
N LYS A 18 24.16 -4.06 -18.47
CA LYS A 18 24.79 -4.56 -19.71
C LYS A 18 23.91 -5.53 -20.50
N GLN A 19 22.99 -6.25 -19.86
CA GLN A 19 22.05 -7.16 -20.55
C GLN A 19 20.92 -6.42 -21.29
N PHE A 20 20.69 -5.15 -20.92
CA PHE A 20 19.70 -4.26 -21.55
C PHE A 20 20.33 -3.28 -22.54
N ALA A 21 21.66 -3.21 -22.58
CA ALA A 21 22.39 -2.30 -23.45
C ALA A 21 22.40 -2.78 -24.91
N HIS A 22 22.38 -1.82 -25.83
CA HIS A 22 22.77 -2.05 -27.21
C HIS A 22 24.30 -2.06 -27.28
N THR A 23 24.88 -3.22 -27.54
CA THR A 23 26.32 -3.36 -27.77
C THR A 23 26.67 -2.87 -29.19
N ASN A 24 27.84 -2.21 -29.30
CA ASN A 24 28.52 -1.75 -30.53
C ASN A 24 28.36 -0.26 -30.89
N ILE A 25 28.88 0.63 -30.03
CA ILE A 25 29.48 1.87 -30.54
C ILE A 25 30.93 1.91 -30.05
N GLU A 26 31.87 1.68 -30.96
CA GLU A 26 33.27 2.03 -30.76
C GLU A 26 33.36 3.57 -30.69
N THR A 27 33.34 4.12 -29.49
CA THR A 27 33.71 5.51 -29.30
C THR A 27 35.24 5.63 -29.38
N LYS A 28 35.73 6.59 -30.18
CA LYS A 28 37.16 6.95 -30.27
C LYS A 28 37.70 7.28 -28.87
N GLY A 29 38.22 6.28 -28.15
CA GLY A 29 38.75 6.47 -26.79
C GLY A 29 38.68 5.26 -25.84
N GLY A 30 37.98 4.16 -26.15
CA GLY A 30 38.01 2.95 -25.31
C GLY A 30 36.78 2.04 -25.40
N ARG A 31 36.83 0.90 -24.69
CA ARG A 31 35.72 -0.06 -24.54
C ARG A 31 34.52 0.63 -23.86
N SER A 32 33.51 1.00 -24.64
CA SER A 32 32.21 1.43 -24.11
C SER A 32 31.44 0.23 -23.55
N ASP A 33 30.87 0.36 -22.36
CA ASP A 33 30.00 -0.65 -21.74
C ASP A 33 28.62 -0.78 -22.43
N GLY A 34 28.36 0.04 -23.45
CA GLY A 34 27.12 0.08 -24.22
C GLY A 34 26.21 1.26 -23.84
N LEU A 35 25.18 1.46 -24.67
CA LEU A 35 24.15 2.47 -24.46
C LEU A 35 22.81 1.83 -24.10
N LEU A 36 22.10 2.44 -23.18
CA LEU A 36 20.77 2.07 -22.70
C LEU A 36 19.72 2.98 -23.34
N HIS A 37 18.57 2.42 -23.70
CA HIS A 37 17.37 3.22 -23.88
C HIS A 37 16.75 3.49 -22.51
N VAL A 38 16.72 4.76 -22.13
CA VAL A 38 16.13 5.23 -20.89
C VAL A 38 14.89 6.03 -21.24
N PHE A 39 13.72 5.54 -20.86
CA PHE A 39 12.48 6.29 -20.89
C PHE A 39 12.40 7.15 -19.62
N ASP A 40 12.44 8.46 -19.78
CA ASP A 40 12.28 9.41 -18.69
C ASP A 40 10.79 9.66 -18.45
N LEU A 41 10.30 9.27 -17.28
CA LEU A 41 8.87 9.33 -16.97
C LEU A 41 8.34 10.78 -16.87
N PRO A 42 9.04 11.74 -16.23
CA PRO A 42 8.58 13.13 -16.18
C PRO A 42 8.44 13.79 -17.56
N SER A 43 9.45 13.64 -18.43
CA SER A 43 9.41 14.23 -19.78
C SER A 43 8.66 13.37 -20.80
N ARG A 44 8.38 12.10 -20.48
CA ARG A 44 7.82 11.09 -21.40
C ARG A 44 8.62 10.92 -22.68
N GLN A 45 9.95 11.04 -22.58
CA GLN A 45 10.85 10.95 -23.72
C GLN A 45 11.92 9.88 -23.54
N PHE A 46 12.31 9.28 -24.66
CA PHE A 46 13.47 8.40 -24.70
C PHE A 46 14.76 9.19 -24.83
N ARG A 47 15.72 8.88 -23.98
CA ARG A 47 17.12 9.31 -24.11
C ARG A 47 18.05 8.10 -24.16
N LEU A 48 19.26 8.36 -24.64
CA LEU A 48 20.36 7.39 -24.55
C LEU A 48 21.15 7.66 -23.27
N GLY A 49 21.36 6.62 -22.48
CA GLY A 49 22.18 6.66 -21.27
C GLY A 49 23.38 5.73 -21.40
N GLU A 50 24.57 6.17 -20.99
CA GLU A 50 25.72 5.27 -20.86
C GLU A 50 25.51 4.34 -19.67
N VAL A 51 25.83 3.04 -19.81
CA VAL A 51 25.75 2.08 -18.70
C VAL A 51 26.54 2.57 -17.47
N GLY A 52 27.73 3.14 -17.68
CA GLY A 52 28.58 3.64 -16.60
C GLY A 52 28.05 4.87 -15.86
N LYS A 53 27.04 5.56 -16.40
CA LYS A 53 26.51 6.83 -15.86
C LYS A 53 24.99 6.81 -15.63
N THR A 54 24.38 5.64 -15.74
CA THR A 54 22.92 5.46 -15.56
C THR A 54 22.70 4.61 -14.31
N CYS A 55 21.62 4.89 -13.57
CA CYS A 55 21.21 4.13 -12.37
C CYS A 55 22.28 4.02 -11.27
N GLY A 56 22.88 5.16 -10.94
CA GLY A 56 23.81 5.33 -9.83
C GLY A 56 23.82 6.77 -9.31
N ALA A 57 24.66 7.03 -8.33
CA ALA A 57 24.89 8.36 -7.79
C ALA A 57 26.34 8.52 -7.32
N GLN A 58 26.84 9.75 -7.30
CA GLN A 58 28.16 10.04 -6.74
C GLN A 58 28.14 9.79 -5.22
N ASN A 59 29.15 9.07 -4.75
CA ASN A 59 29.42 8.77 -3.35
C ASN A 59 28.20 8.18 -2.61
N LEU A 60 27.36 7.40 -3.30
CA LEU A 60 26.09 6.89 -2.75
C LEU A 60 26.27 6.11 -1.43
N TYR A 61 27.31 5.29 -1.35
CA TYR A 61 27.64 4.45 -0.20
C TYR A 61 28.88 4.92 0.58
N TYR A 62 29.34 6.15 0.34
CA TYR A 62 30.53 6.68 1.03
C TYR A 62 30.19 7.00 2.48
N ASN A 63 30.88 6.36 3.42
CA ASN A 63 30.65 6.54 4.86
C ASN A 63 31.85 7.25 5.50
N VAL A 64 31.71 8.54 5.80
CA VAL A 64 32.78 9.32 6.46
C VAL A 64 33.14 8.81 7.86
N ASP A 65 32.22 8.10 8.52
CA ASP A 65 32.37 7.65 9.90
C ASP A 65 32.92 6.22 10.03
N ASP A 66 33.09 5.48 8.91
CA ASP A 66 33.76 4.17 8.90
C ASP A 66 35.26 4.34 8.63
N ASN A 67 36.09 3.52 9.28
CA ASN A 67 37.54 3.47 9.04
C ASN A 67 37.90 3.06 7.60
N ASP A 68 36.99 2.39 6.90
CA ASP A 68 37.03 2.18 5.44
C ASP A 68 35.77 2.85 4.83
N PRO A 69 35.85 4.11 4.38
CA PRO A 69 34.70 4.82 3.84
C PRO A 69 34.04 4.17 2.61
N MET A 70 34.76 3.28 1.94
CA MET A 70 34.33 2.57 0.73
C MET A 70 33.88 1.13 1.01
N ARG A 71 33.82 0.74 2.29
CA ARG A 71 33.54 -0.63 2.71
C ARG A 71 32.25 -1.21 2.16
N ILE A 72 31.18 -0.41 2.15
CA ILE A 72 29.87 -0.85 1.66
C ILE A 72 29.94 -1.16 0.15
N GLU A 73 30.55 -0.28 -0.64
CA GLU A 73 30.78 -0.51 -2.07
C GLU A 73 31.64 -1.75 -2.31
N HIS A 74 32.72 -1.94 -1.55
CA HIS A 74 33.56 -3.13 -1.65
C HIS A 74 32.79 -4.43 -1.35
N LEU A 75 31.89 -4.42 -0.36
CA LEU A 75 31.05 -5.56 -0.02
C LEU A 75 29.98 -5.83 -1.07
N PHE A 76 29.35 -4.80 -1.62
CA PHE A 76 28.44 -4.92 -2.75
C PHE A 76 29.14 -5.54 -3.96
N SER A 77 30.32 -5.05 -4.32
CA SER A 77 31.09 -5.59 -5.45
C SER A 77 31.35 -7.10 -5.31
N LYS A 78 31.65 -7.59 -4.10
CA LYS A 78 31.80 -9.03 -3.82
C LYS A 78 30.49 -9.80 -3.99
N LEU A 79 29.37 -9.27 -3.47
CA LEU A 79 28.05 -9.88 -3.60
C LEU A 79 27.60 -9.93 -5.06
N GLU A 80 27.79 -8.84 -5.79
CA GLU A 80 27.47 -8.69 -7.21
C GLU A 80 28.29 -9.63 -8.09
N SER A 81 29.58 -9.81 -7.82
CA SER A 81 30.43 -10.75 -8.56
C SER A 81 29.90 -12.19 -8.45
N LYS A 82 29.53 -12.62 -7.23
CA LYS A 82 28.93 -13.94 -7.01
C LYS A 82 27.57 -14.06 -7.70
N THR A 83 26.70 -13.06 -7.52
CA THR A 83 25.37 -13.02 -8.12
C THR A 83 25.41 -13.03 -9.65
N SER A 84 26.34 -12.28 -10.26
CA SER A 84 26.55 -12.24 -11.70
C SER A 84 26.89 -13.63 -12.27
N SER A 85 27.66 -14.42 -11.52
CA SER A 85 28.00 -15.79 -11.92
C SER A 85 26.78 -16.70 -11.89
N ILE A 86 25.90 -16.55 -10.89
CA ILE A 86 24.64 -17.30 -10.80
C ILE A 86 23.70 -16.90 -11.93
N PHE A 87 23.52 -15.60 -12.20
CA PHE A 87 22.65 -15.11 -13.28
C PHE A 87 23.15 -15.51 -14.66
N ALA A 88 24.47 -15.59 -14.87
CA ALA A 88 25.01 -16.13 -16.10
C ALA A 88 24.57 -17.58 -16.33
N LYS A 89 24.67 -18.45 -15.31
CA LYS A 89 24.19 -19.84 -15.39
C LYS A 89 22.70 -19.91 -15.71
N ILE A 90 21.87 -19.10 -15.03
CA ILE A 90 20.42 -19.05 -15.27
C ILE A 90 20.13 -18.65 -16.72
N ARG A 91 20.74 -17.57 -17.23
CA ARG A 91 20.53 -17.13 -18.62
C ARG A 91 21.00 -18.17 -19.63
N THR A 92 22.14 -18.83 -19.38
CA THR A 92 22.64 -19.91 -20.24
C THR A 92 21.63 -21.06 -20.30
N ALA A 93 21.12 -21.51 -19.15
CA ALA A 93 20.10 -22.57 -19.10
C ALA A 93 18.85 -22.21 -19.90
N VAL A 94 18.37 -20.95 -19.79
CA VAL A 94 17.22 -20.48 -20.59
C VAL A 94 17.54 -20.44 -22.08
N THR A 95 18.74 -19.99 -22.46
CA THR A 95 19.19 -19.89 -23.85
C THR A 95 19.35 -21.28 -24.49
N GLU A 96 19.82 -22.26 -23.72
CA GLU A 96 19.95 -23.66 -24.12
C GLU A 96 18.61 -24.40 -24.14
N GLY A 97 17.50 -23.74 -23.73
CA GLY A 97 16.17 -24.34 -23.72
C GLY A 97 15.96 -25.38 -22.64
N LEU A 98 16.71 -25.32 -21.54
CA LEU A 98 16.53 -26.23 -20.40
C LEU A 98 15.21 -25.93 -19.69
N GLU A 99 14.53 -26.98 -19.22
CA GLU A 99 13.28 -26.85 -18.45
C GLU A 99 13.52 -26.49 -16.98
N HIS A 100 14.74 -26.70 -16.48
CA HIS A 100 15.11 -26.45 -15.09
C HIS A 100 16.62 -26.19 -14.96
N ILE A 101 17.02 -25.68 -13.79
CA ILE A 101 18.42 -25.52 -13.39
C ILE A 101 18.58 -25.95 -11.93
N ASP A 102 19.67 -26.65 -11.63
CA ASP A 102 20.04 -27.00 -10.26
C ASP A 102 20.91 -25.88 -9.65
N ILE A 103 20.42 -25.20 -8.62
CA ILE A 103 21.09 -24.10 -7.92
C ILE A 103 21.51 -24.57 -6.53
N LEU A 104 22.78 -24.39 -6.19
CA LEU A 104 23.32 -24.82 -4.90
C LEU A 104 22.71 -24.00 -3.77
N GLU A 105 22.49 -24.62 -2.60
CA GLU A 105 21.87 -23.94 -1.45
C GLU A 105 22.60 -22.65 -1.05
N LYS A 106 23.94 -22.65 -1.06
CA LYS A 106 24.72 -21.42 -0.83
C LYS A 106 24.42 -20.31 -1.85
N ASP A 107 24.12 -20.67 -3.10
CA ASP A 107 23.87 -19.74 -4.19
C ASP A 107 22.46 -19.17 -4.01
N ILE A 108 21.51 -19.96 -3.51
CA ILE A 108 20.19 -19.50 -3.07
C ILE A 108 20.32 -18.43 -1.96
N HIS A 109 21.13 -18.67 -0.93
CA HIS A 109 21.33 -17.70 0.15
C HIS A 109 21.91 -16.37 -0.38
N ILE A 110 22.83 -16.46 -1.36
CA ILE A 110 23.36 -15.29 -2.07
C ILE A 110 22.25 -14.54 -2.82
N LEU A 111 21.34 -15.25 -3.51
CA LEU A 111 20.23 -14.63 -4.24
C LEU A 111 19.25 -13.90 -3.31
N PHE A 112 18.86 -14.52 -2.19
CA PHE A 112 18.00 -13.88 -1.19
C PHE A 112 18.65 -12.65 -0.56
N LYS A 113 19.95 -12.73 -0.26
CA LYS A 113 20.71 -11.59 0.26
C LYS A 113 20.77 -10.46 -0.77
N PHE A 114 21.01 -10.81 -2.04
CA PHE A 114 21.06 -9.84 -3.13
C PHE A 114 19.72 -9.14 -3.37
N ILE A 115 18.59 -9.86 -3.36
CA ILE A 115 17.28 -9.24 -3.58
C ILE A 115 16.87 -8.34 -2.41
N ASN A 116 17.06 -8.80 -1.16
CA ASN A 116 16.76 -8.02 0.04
C ASN A 116 17.55 -6.70 0.08
N LEU A 117 18.84 -6.73 -0.27
CA LEU A 117 19.66 -5.53 -0.35
C LEU A 117 19.33 -4.66 -1.57
N SER A 118 18.90 -5.26 -2.69
CA SER A 118 18.54 -4.51 -3.90
C SER A 118 17.31 -3.62 -3.68
N LEU A 119 16.35 -4.08 -2.87
CA LEU A 119 15.19 -3.30 -2.44
C LEU A 119 15.57 -2.04 -1.62
N ARG A 120 16.76 -2.02 -0.99
CA ARG A 120 17.15 -1.02 0.02
C ARG A 120 18.22 -0.03 -0.44
N ARG A 121 18.73 -0.15 -1.67
CA ARG A 121 19.98 0.54 -2.07
C ARG A 121 19.82 1.62 -3.14
N SER A 122 18.60 1.89 -3.60
CA SER A 122 18.34 2.92 -4.60
C SER A 122 18.58 4.31 -4.03
N LYS A 123 18.94 5.26 -4.90
CA LYS A 123 19.06 6.68 -4.51
C LYS A 123 17.73 7.18 -3.93
N GLN A 124 16.63 6.80 -4.56
CA GLN A 124 15.29 7.13 -4.10
C GLN A 124 15.05 6.62 -2.68
N TYR A 125 15.34 5.34 -2.40
CA TYR A 125 15.14 4.77 -1.07
C TYR A 125 15.92 5.56 -0.01
N ARG A 126 17.18 5.90 -0.28
CA ARG A 126 17.96 6.79 0.60
C ARG A 126 17.31 8.16 0.78
N ASP A 127 16.89 8.79 -0.32
CA ASP A 127 16.29 10.13 -0.27
C ASP A 127 14.95 10.13 0.49
N GLU A 128 14.17 9.05 0.41
CA GLU A 128 12.97 8.82 1.22
C GLU A 128 13.32 8.65 2.71
N LEU A 129 14.40 7.92 3.03
CA LEU A 129 14.85 7.74 4.42
C LEU A 129 15.41 9.03 5.04
N ASN A 130 15.98 9.93 4.23
CA ASN A 130 16.51 11.20 4.69
C ASN A 130 15.42 12.13 5.27
N ASN A 131 14.15 11.82 5.08
CA ASN A 131 13.06 12.41 5.83
C ASN A 131 12.64 11.44 6.97
N PRO A 132 13.20 11.58 8.19
CA PRO A 132 12.88 10.66 9.29
C PRO A 132 11.45 10.78 9.78
N TYR A 133 10.78 11.87 9.42
CA TYR A 133 9.36 12.11 9.67
C TYR A 133 8.59 12.11 8.35
N ARG A 134 9.02 11.28 7.38
CA ARG A 134 8.27 11.08 6.15
C ARG A 134 6.82 10.79 6.52
N GLU A 135 5.93 11.55 5.89
CA GLU A 135 4.50 11.40 6.12
C GLU A 135 4.16 9.94 5.87
N ASN A 136 3.47 9.34 6.83
CA ASN A 136 2.86 8.04 6.72
C ASN A 136 3.73 6.78 6.86
N ASP A 137 4.95 6.87 7.40
CA ASP A 137 5.77 5.67 7.68
C ASP A 137 6.17 5.52 9.16
N PHE A 138 5.20 5.06 9.96
CA PHE A 138 5.40 4.76 11.36
C PHE A 138 6.43 3.64 11.61
N MET A 139 6.48 2.62 10.75
CA MET A 139 7.40 1.48 10.93
C MET A 139 8.86 1.92 10.87
N PHE A 140 9.18 2.77 9.89
CA PHE A 140 10.50 3.38 9.80
C PHE A 140 10.80 4.26 11.02
N GLN A 141 9.86 5.12 11.43
CA GLN A 141 10.03 5.99 12.60
C GLN A 141 10.32 5.18 13.87
N HIS A 142 9.57 4.10 14.10
CA HIS A 142 9.76 3.21 15.24
C HIS A 142 11.14 2.53 15.22
N LEU A 143 11.56 2.03 14.05
CA LEU A 143 12.88 1.42 13.89
C LEU A 143 14.02 2.40 14.10
N PHE A 144 13.88 3.60 13.54
CA PHE A 144 14.84 4.67 13.68
C PHE A 144 14.95 5.14 15.14
N GLU A 145 13.82 5.34 15.84
CA GLU A 145 13.80 5.69 17.26
C GLU A 145 14.42 4.60 18.14
N THR A 146 14.11 3.32 17.88
CA THR A 146 14.66 2.18 18.61
C THR A 146 16.17 2.08 18.42
N SER A 147 16.63 2.20 17.17
CA SER A 147 18.04 2.25 16.82
C SER A 147 18.77 3.37 17.57
N ARG A 148 18.21 4.59 17.55
CA ARG A 148 18.75 5.74 18.28
C ARG A 148 18.82 5.50 19.79
N LYS A 149 17.78 4.91 20.39
CA LYS A 149 17.76 4.56 21.82
C LYS A 149 18.81 3.51 22.19
N SER A 150 19.14 2.61 21.26
CA SER A 150 20.21 1.62 21.44
C SER A 150 21.64 2.17 21.26
N GLY A 151 21.80 3.49 21.09
CA GLY A 151 23.10 4.15 20.98
C GLY A 151 23.67 4.22 19.55
N ARG A 152 22.88 3.88 18.52
CA ARG A 152 23.25 4.05 17.11
C ARG A 152 23.01 5.49 16.63
N SER A 153 23.48 5.81 15.42
CA SER A 153 23.39 7.17 14.87
C SER A 153 21.95 7.69 14.83
N GLY A 154 21.77 8.94 15.24
CA GLY A 154 20.51 9.68 15.11
C GLY A 154 20.37 10.41 13.76
N GLU A 155 21.29 10.19 12.82
CA GLU A 155 21.21 10.71 11.46
C GLU A 155 20.61 9.65 10.52
N PRO A 156 19.57 9.96 9.73
CA PRO A 156 18.90 8.97 8.87
C PRO A 156 19.78 8.39 7.76
N GLY A 157 20.64 9.23 7.17
CA GLY A 157 21.59 8.79 6.15
C GLY A 157 22.60 7.78 6.71
N GLN A 158 23.13 8.04 7.91
CA GLN A 158 24.04 7.13 8.58
C GLN A 158 23.35 5.85 9.04
N PHE A 159 22.12 5.95 9.58
CA PHE A 159 21.29 4.80 9.93
C PHE A 159 21.09 3.84 8.75
N TRP A 160 20.81 4.40 7.56
CA TRP A 160 20.70 3.62 6.33
C TRP A 160 22.01 2.88 5.98
N LEU A 161 23.15 3.57 6.04
CA LEU A 161 24.46 2.95 5.77
C LEU A 161 24.80 1.85 6.78
N GLU A 162 24.51 2.05 8.06
CA GLU A 162 24.68 1.05 9.12
C GLU A 162 23.84 -0.20 8.86
N HIS A 163 22.58 -0.03 8.44
CA HIS A 163 21.68 -1.14 8.08
C HIS A 163 22.20 -1.93 6.87
N LEU A 164 22.63 -1.24 5.81
CA LEU A 164 23.24 -1.91 4.65
C LEU A 164 24.49 -2.68 5.05
N LEU A 165 25.33 -2.07 5.90
CA LEU A 165 26.59 -2.64 6.35
C LEU A 165 26.38 -3.90 7.21
N TYR A 166 25.42 -3.87 8.14
CA TYR A 166 25.03 -5.04 8.94
C TYR A 166 24.59 -6.18 8.04
N LEU A 167 23.59 -5.94 7.18
CA LEU A 167 23.08 -6.96 6.26
C LEU A 167 24.17 -7.50 5.34
N LEU A 168 25.08 -6.67 4.82
CA LEU A 168 26.18 -7.10 3.95
C LEU A 168 27.21 -7.98 4.67
N LYS A 169 27.56 -7.66 5.92
CA LYS A 169 28.60 -8.35 6.69
C LYS A 169 28.12 -9.66 7.32
N THR A 170 26.94 -9.63 7.93
CA THR A 170 26.40 -10.76 8.68
C THR A 170 26.07 -11.89 7.72
N ASP A 171 26.48 -13.11 8.04
CA ASP A 171 26.19 -14.26 7.18
C ASP A 171 24.74 -14.73 7.33
N HIS A 172 24.35 -15.72 6.54
CA HIS A 172 22.96 -16.18 6.50
C HIS A 172 22.48 -16.75 7.84
N GLU A 173 23.29 -17.59 8.48
CA GLU A 173 22.91 -18.27 9.73
C GLU A 173 22.90 -17.32 10.91
N ASP A 174 23.84 -16.36 10.96
CA ASP A 174 23.88 -15.33 11.98
C ASP A 174 22.66 -14.40 11.86
N LEU A 175 22.24 -14.02 10.64
CA LEU A 175 21.02 -13.22 10.44
C LEU A 175 19.77 -13.94 10.95
N LEU A 176 19.64 -15.26 10.70
CA LEU A 176 18.51 -16.05 11.20
C LEU A 176 18.55 -16.19 12.74
N THR A 177 19.76 -16.28 13.30
CA THR A 177 19.96 -16.36 14.75
C THR A 177 19.60 -15.05 15.43
N ASP A 178 20.02 -13.92 14.87
CA ASP A 178 19.70 -12.58 15.38
C ASP A 178 18.19 -12.32 15.34
N ALA A 179 17.51 -12.71 14.24
CA ALA A 179 16.05 -12.64 14.07
C ALA A 179 15.25 -13.63 14.96
N ALA A 180 15.93 -14.48 15.72
CA ALA A 180 15.31 -15.35 16.72
C ALA A 180 15.49 -14.82 18.16
N ARG A 181 16.41 -13.88 18.37
CA ARG A 181 16.75 -13.33 19.68
C ARG A 181 16.01 -12.03 20.00
N THR A 182 15.50 -11.36 18.98
CA THR A 182 14.90 -10.03 19.08
C THR A 182 13.38 -10.13 18.94
N ASP A 183 12.64 -9.49 19.84
CA ASP A 183 11.21 -9.18 19.66
C ASP A 183 11.02 -7.90 18.80
N ASN A 184 12.09 -7.44 18.12
CA ASN A 184 12.15 -6.14 17.49
C ASN A 184 12.28 -6.31 15.97
N MET A 185 11.40 -5.61 15.23
CA MET A 185 11.21 -5.56 13.77
C MET A 185 12.45 -5.14 12.92
N GLY A 186 13.64 -5.67 13.22
CA GLY A 186 14.92 -5.30 12.63
C GLY A 186 15.08 -5.72 11.16
N PRO A 187 16.15 -5.27 10.48
CA PRO A 187 16.45 -5.70 9.12
C PRO A 187 16.62 -7.23 8.98
N GLU A 188 17.05 -7.91 10.04
CA GLU A 188 17.15 -9.37 10.17
C GLU A 188 15.79 -10.07 10.14
N ASP A 189 14.75 -9.51 10.77
CA ASP A 189 13.40 -10.07 10.74
C ASP A 189 12.80 -10.01 9.34
N THR A 190 12.99 -8.89 8.65
CA THR A 190 12.57 -8.78 7.24
C THR A 190 13.30 -9.81 6.37
N TYR A 191 14.60 -10.02 6.61
CA TYR A 191 15.38 -11.02 5.89
C TYR A 191 14.85 -12.44 6.15
N LYS A 192 14.65 -12.80 7.42
CA LYS A 192 14.06 -14.09 7.83
C LYS A 192 12.70 -14.31 7.20
N HIS A 193 11.82 -13.31 7.21
CA HIS A 193 10.50 -13.39 6.58
C HIS A 193 10.60 -13.75 5.09
N PHE A 194 11.52 -13.13 4.35
CA PHE A 194 11.75 -13.48 2.94
C PHE A 194 12.21 -14.92 2.76
N ILE A 195 13.17 -15.38 3.59
CA ILE A 195 13.68 -16.76 3.54
C ILE A 195 12.59 -17.79 3.84
N GLU A 196 11.74 -17.50 4.83
CA GLU A 196 10.74 -18.43 5.32
C GLU A 196 9.51 -18.49 4.41
N SER A 197 9.13 -17.36 3.81
CA SER A 197 7.84 -17.22 3.11
C SER A 197 7.96 -17.31 1.59
N TYR A 198 9.14 -17.15 1.00
CA TYR A 198 9.29 -17.05 -0.46
C TYR A 198 10.01 -18.24 -1.08
N ALA A 199 9.53 -18.66 -2.24
CA ALA A 199 10.14 -19.65 -3.11
C ALA A 199 10.74 -19.00 -4.37
N LEU A 200 11.92 -19.48 -4.75
CA LEU A 200 12.59 -19.07 -5.98
C LEU A 200 11.95 -19.69 -7.22
N GLN A 201 11.63 -18.87 -8.21
CA GLN A 201 11.18 -19.29 -9.55
C GLN A 201 11.99 -18.56 -10.62
N ILE A 202 12.04 -19.12 -11.84
CA ILE A 202 12.66 -18.49 -13.00
C ILE A 202 11.62 -18.37 -14.09
N TRP A 203 11.40 -17.15 -14.58
CA TRP A 203 10.45 -16.87 -15.65
C TRP A 203 11.15 -16.37 -16.90
N LYS A 204 10.82 -17.01 -18.02
CA LYS A 204 11.15 -16.58 -19.37
C LYS A 204 10.03 -15.69 -19.90
N ALA A 205 10.42 -14.64 -20.61
CA ALA A 205 9.47 -13.72 -21.20
C ALA A 205 8.60 -14.39 -22.28
N ALA A 206 7.36 -13.93 -22.44
CA ALA A 206 6.48 -14.33 -23.53
C ALA A 206 7.04 -13.86 -24.88
N ASP A 207 6.71 -14.57 -25.95
CA ASP A 207 7.19 -14.23 -27.29
C ASP A 207 6.75 -12.81 -27.69
N GLY A 208 7.74 -12.00 -28.10
CA GLY A 208 7.53 -10.60 -28.47
C GLY A 208 7.39 -9.63 -27.28
N TYR A 209 7.54 -10.10 -26.04
CA TYR A 209 7.58 -9.28 -24.84
C TYR A 209 9.00 -9.20 -24.27
N GLU A 210 9.22 -8.26 -23.35
CA GLU A 210 10.43 -8.19 -22.55
C GLU A 210 10.10 -7.71 -21.14
N PHE A 211 10.97 -8.05 -20.18
CA PHE A 211 11.00 -7.41 -18.88
C PHE A 211 11.69 -6.05 -18.98
N PHE A 212 11.33 -5.12 -18.10
CA PHE A 212 11.92 -3.77 -18.01
C PHE A 212 12.60 -3.59 -16.65
N LEU A 213 13.60 -2.71 -16.57
CA LEU A 213 14.11 -2.26 -15.27
C LEU A 213 13.52 -0.89 -14.94
N ASN A 214 13.22 -0.66 -13.68
CA ASN A 214 13.00 0.67 -13.14
C ASN A 214 14.07 0.97 -12.08
N GLU A 215 14.03 2.16 -11.48
CA GLU A 215 15.01 2.61 -10.48
C GLU A 215 15.08 1.74 -9.21
N ARG A 216 14.08 0.88 -8.96
CA ARG A 216 14.05 -0.03 -7.81
C ARG A 216 14.80 -1.35 -8.07
N LEU A 217 15.10 -1.69 -9.33
CA LEU A 217 15.65 -2.98 -9.80
C LEU A 217 14.74 -4.19 -9.54
N VAL A 218 14.25 -4.34 -8.32
CA VAL A 218 13.29 -5.35 -7.90
C VAL A 218 11.92 -4.69 -7.91
N ASP A 219 11.05 -5.21 -8.76
CA ASP A 219 9.65 -4.82 -8.79
C ASP A 219 8.80 -5.85 -8.01
N PHE A 220 7.52 -5.58 -7.79
CA PHE A 220 6.65 -6.56 -7.15
C PHE A 220 5.22 -6.56 -7.66
N GLU A 221 4.56 -7.72 -7.56
CA GLU A 221 3.10 -7.79 -7.57
C GLU A 221 2.60 -7.58 -6.15
N GLY A 222 1.68 -6.64 -5.98
CA GLY A 222 1.14 -6.28 -4.68
C GLY A 222 0.60 -4.86 -4.68
N ASP A 223 -0.09 -4.50 -3.59
CA ASP A 223 -0.48 -3.13 -3.32
C ASP A 223 0.29 -2.59 -2.12
N THR A 224 0.68 -1.32 -2.16
CA THR A 224 1.08 -0.61 -0.95
C THR A 224 -0.19 -0.17 -0.23
N GLN A 225 -0.54 -0.88 0.84
CA GLN A 225 -1.69 -0.52 1.66
C GLN A 225 -1.25 0.49 2.71
N SER A 226 -1.84 1.68 2.66
CA SER A 226 -1.77 2.64 3.76
C SER A 226 -2.99 2.44 4.64
N PHE A 227 -2.80 2.19 5.92
CA PHE A 227 -3.89 2.10 6.88
C PHE A 227 -3.58 2.92 8.12
N LEU A 228 -4.64 3.44 8.72
CA LEU A 228 -4.57 4.20 9.95
C LEU A 228 -4.54 3.23 11.14
N GLY A 229 -3.46 3.29 11.92
CA GLY A 229 -3.27 2.56 13.16
C GLY A 229 -3.28 3.49 14.37
N ALA A 230 -3.00 2.92 15.55
CA ALA A 230 -2.81 3.69 16.77
C ALA A 230 -1.63 3.13 17.59
N GLU A 231 -0.73 4.00 18.05
CA GLU A 231 0.37 3.64 18.95
C GLU A 231 0.04 4.09 20.38
N VAL A 232 0.39 3.25 21.37
CA VAL A 232 0.37 3.63 22.79
C VAL A 232 1.77 4.02 23.25
N LYS A 233 1.99 5.31 23.50
CA LYS A 233 3.24 5.81 24.07
C LYS A 233 3.00 6.20 25.53
N GLU A 234 3.55 5.41 26.45
CA GLU A 234 3.37 5.52 27.91
C GLU A 234 1.89 5.46 28.34
N THR A 235 1.21 6.63 28.39
CA THR A 235 -0.21 6.78 28.75
C THR A 235 -1.08 7.35 27.62
N ARG A 236 -0.47 7.62 26.45
CA ARG A 236 -1.10 8.34 25.34
C ARG A 236 -1.35 7.41 24.18
N THR A 237 -2.52 7.50 23.55
CA THR A 237 -2.82 6.83 22.28
C THR A 237 -2.77 7.87 21.18
N GLN A 238 -1.94 7.66 20.15
CA GLN A 238 -1.83 8.57 19.00
C GLN A 238 -2.16 7.83 17.71
N LEU A 239 -2.79 8.52 16.76
CA LEU A 239 -2.98 8.00 15.40
C LEU A 239 -1.64 7.90 14.70
N ILE A 240 -1.43 6.78 14.02
CA ILE A 240 -0.23 6.53 13.25
C ILE A 240 -0.63 6.04 11.86
N TRP A 241 0.14 6.42 10.88
CA TRP A 241 -0.02 5.91 9.54
C TRP A 241 0.97 4.79 9.31
N MET A 242 0.44 3.66 8.88
CA MET A 242 1.20 2.47 8.60
C MET A 242 1.07 2.16 7.12
N THR A 243 2.21 1.95 6.47
CA THR A 243 2.25 1.39 5.13
C THR A 243 2.75 -0.04 5.20
N THR A 244 2.00 -0.97 4.62
CA THR A 244 2.51 -2.32 4.32
C THR A 244 2.58 -2.48 2.82
N GLU A 245 3.71 -2.98 2.33
CA GLU A 245 3.81 -3.45 0.96
C GLU A 245 3.35 -4.90 0.94
N ASP A 246 2.19 -5.15 0.33
CA ASP A 246 1.65 -6.49 0.19
C ASP A 246 2.35 -7.25 -0.93
N MET A 247 3.63 -7.56 -0.75
CA MET A 247 4.48 -8.18 -1.76
C MET A 247 4.11 -9.67 -1.93
N ILE A 248 3.54 -10.02 -3.09
CA ILE A 248 3.20 -11.40 -3.45
C ILE A 248 4.33 -12.02 -4.29
N HIS A 249 4.77 -11.32 -5.33
CA HIS A 249 5.89 -11.73 -6.18
C HIS A 249 6.93 -10.63 -6.21
N LEU A 250 8.17 -10.93 -5.84
CA LEU A 250 9.30 -10.04 -6.12
C LEU A 250 9.88 -10.41 -7.48
N ILE A 251 9.89 -9.47 -8.40
CA ILE A 251 10.26 -9.66 -9.80
C ILE A 251 11.61 -8.97 -10.01
N LEU A 252 12.66 -9.76 -10.26
CA LEU A 252 14.00 -9.28 -10.54
C LEU A 252 14.40 -9.62 -11.98
N PRO A 253 14.24 -8.68 -12.93
CA PRO A 253 14.70 -8.86 -14.29
C PRO A 253 16.23 -8.94 -14.34
N ILE A 254 16.75 -10.07 -14.82
CA ILE A 254 18.21 -10.28 -14.98
C ILE A 254 18.65 -10.11 -16.44
N SER A 255 17.68 -10.03 -17.35
CA SER A 255 17.80 -9.66 -18.76
C SER A 255 16.40 -9.33 -19.31
N PRO A 256 16.28 -8.77 -20.52
CA PRO A 256 14.99 -8.55 -21.17
C PRO A 256 14.13 -9.81 -21.33
N GLU A 257 14.74 -10.99 -21.36
CA GLU A 257 14.05 -12.26 -21.63
C GLU A 257 13.89 -13.15 -20.39
N VAL A 258 14.55 -12.81 -19.27
CA VAL A 258 14.62 -13.67 -18.09
C VAL A 258 14.51 -12.83 -16.83
N ALA A 259 13.62 -13.25 -15.93
CA ALA A 259 13.50 -12.73 -14.58
C ALA A 259 13.66 -13.84 -13.54
N VAL A 260 14.30 -13.50 -12.43
CA VAL A 260 14.31 -14.31 -11.21
C VAL A 260 13.19 -13.80 -10.32
N ILE A 261 12.36 -14.71 -9.83
CA ILE A 261 11.15 -14.36 -9.08
C ILE A 261 11.22 -14.99 -7.71
N PHE A 262 10.86 -14.24 -6.69
CA PHE A 262 10.58 -14.80 -5.37
C PHE A 262 9.08 -14.70 -5.16
N CYS A 263 8.43 -15.86 -5.08
CA CYS A 263 6.99 -15.98 -4.92
C CYS A 263 6.67 -16.27 -3.47
N ASN A 264 5.77 -15.51 -2.85
CA ASN A 264 5.28 -15.83 -1.52
C ASN A 264 4.53 -17.17 -1.58
N GLU A 265 5.13 -18.25 -1.05
CA GLU A 265 4.62 -19.62 -1.09
C GLU A 265 3.23 -19.71 -0.49
N SER A 266 2.97 -18.89 0.52
CA SER A 266 1.69 -18.85 1.20
C SER A 266 0.57 -18.45 0.21
N ARG A 267 0.84 -17.54 -0.73
CA ARG A 267 -0.18 -16.89 -1.59
C ARG A 267 -0.17 -17.33 -3.04
N CYS A 268 0.91 -17.97 -3.45
CA CYS A 268 1.01 -18.58 -4.77
C CYS A 268 0.56 -20.03 -4.64
N TRP A 269 -0.04 -20.58 -5.70
CA TRP A 269 -0.26 -22.00 -6.03
C TRP A 269 -0.56 -23.04 -4.91
N GLU A 270 -0.71 -24.31 -5.27
CA GLU A 270 -0.90 -25.42 -4.31
C GLU A 270 0.43 -25.75 -3.61
N SER A 271 0.90 -24.85 -2.74
CA SER A 271 2.11 -25.06 -1.95
C SER A 271 1.80 -25.79 -0.62
N PRO A 272 2.73 -26.57 -0.05
CA PRO A 272 2.55 -27.16 1.27
C PRO A 272 2.30 -26.13 2.38
N ILE A 273 2.79 -24.89 2.22
CA ILE A 273 2.54 -23.79 3.14
C ILE A 273 1.10 -23.30 2.99
N ALA A 274 0.66 -23.05 1.75
CA ALA A 274 -0.71 -22.67 1.44
C ALA A 274 -1.70 -23.75 1.95
N ASP A 275 -1.44 -25.03 1.68
CA ASP A 275 -2.23 -26.15 2.18
C ASP A 275 -2.31 -26.18 3.72
N SER A 276 -1.19 -25.92 4.39
CA SER A 276 -1.13 -25.91 5.85
C SER A 276 -1.92 -24.74 6.43
N MET A 277 -1.82 -23.55 5.85
CA MET A 277 -2.58 -22.41 6.33
C MET A 277 -4.09 -22.51 6.00
N HIS A 278 -4.45 -23.09 4.84
CA HIS A 278 -5.83 -23.46 4.54
C HIS A 278 -6.42 -24.42 5.59
N ARG A 279 -5.65 -25.44 6.01
CA ARG A 279 -6.07 -26.35 7.09
C ARG A 279 -6.25 -25.64 8.43
N LEU A 280 -5.46 -24.61 8.71
CA LEU A 280 -5.56 -23.81 9.92
C LEU A 280 -6.69 -22.77 9.88
N LYS A 281 -7.41 -22.64 8.75
CA LYS A 281 -8.48 -21.64 8.54
C LYS A 281 -8.01 -20.20 8.80
N GLU A 282 -6.72 -19.92 8.61
CA GLU A 282 -6.25 -18.55 8.70
C GLU A 282 -6.82 -17.73 7.53
N PRO A 283 -7.38 -16.53 7.78
CA PRO A 283 -7.92 -15.69 6.72
C PRO A 283 -6.82 -15.31 5.73
N TYR A 284 -7.09 -15.51 4.44
CA TYR A 284 -6.09 -15.48 3.40
C TYR A 284 -6.46 -14.52 2.26
N PRO A 285 -5.62 -13.53 1.94
CA PRO A 285 -5.87 -12.67 0.78
C PRO A 285 -5.61 -13.46 -0.51
N GLN A 286 -6.67 -13.85 -1.23
CA GLN A 286 -6.65 -14.63 -2.48
C GLN A 286 -6.33 -13.79 -3.74
N ASN A 287 -5.54 -12.73 -3.62
CA ASN A 287 -5.62 -11.62 -4.59
C ASN A 287 -4.53 -11.62 -5.68
N SER A 288 -3.80 -12.73 -5.90
CA SER A 288 -2.74 -12.71 -6.92
C SER A 288 -3.31 -12.72 -8.34
N LEU A 289 -2.96 -11.71 -9.13
CA LEU A 289 -3.21 -11.66 -10.57
C LEU A 289 -2.30 -12.62 -11.35
N LEU A 290 -1.11 -12.93 -10.82
CA LEU A 290 -0.22 -13.94 -11.41
C LEU A 290 -0.45 -15.35 -10.88
N VAL A 291 -1.60 -15.67 -10.27
CA VAL A 291 -1.90 -17.02 -9.76
C VAL A 291 -1.80 -18.12 -10.84
N LYS A 292 -2.01 -17.77 -12.12
CA LYS A 292 -1.87 -18.69 -13.27
C LYS A 292 -0.49 -18.66 -13.93
N ALA A 293 0.45 -17.89 -13.39
CA ALA A 293 1.84 -17.91 -13.83
C ALA A 293 2.44 -19.30 -13.61
N PRO A 294 3.51 -19.66 -14.34
CA PRO A 294 4.15 -20.95 -14.18
C PRO A 294 4.90 -20.99 -12.85
N HIS A 295 4.19 -21.34 -11.79
CA HIS A 295 4.75 -21.75 -10.50
C HIS A 295 5.02 -23.25 -10.55
N LYS A 296 6.20 -23.68 -10.13
CA LYS A 296 6.58 -25.09 -10.10
C LYS A 296 7.36 -25.43 -8.83
N ASP A 297 7.28 -26.69 -8.42
CA ASP A 297 7.78 -27.15 -7.12
C ASP A 297 9.30 -27.11 -7.18
N ILE A 298 9.91 -26.68 -6.09
CA ILE A 298 11.36 -26.78 -5.93
C ILE A 298 11.64 -28.15 -5.32
N THR A 299 12.41 -28.97 -6.04
CA THR A 299 12.82 -30.29 -5.53
C THR A 299 14.27 -30.24 -5.06
N ASN A 300 14.55 -30.93 -3.94
CA ASN A 300 15.91 -31.08 -3.46
C ASN A 300 16.62 -32.17 -4.28
N VAL A 301 17.82 -31.86 -4.75
CA VAL A 301 18.64 -32.79 -5.52
C VAL A 301 19.97 -32.96 -4.81
N TYR A 302 20.33 -34.22 -4.55
CA TYR A 302 21.62 -34.54 -3.98
C TYR A 302 22.75 -34.24 -4.96
N VAL A 303 23.74 -33.46 -4.53
CA VAL A 303 24.91 -33.13 -5.34
C VAL A 303 25.90 -34.30 -5.27
N PRO A 304 26.20 -35.00 -6.38
CA PRO A 304 27.10 -36.15 -6.37
C PRO A 304 28.50 -35.80 -5.87
N SER A 305 29.14 -36.71 -5.14
CA SER A 305 30.49 -36.50 -4.56
C SER A 305 31.54 -36.05 -5.58
N ARG A 306 31.41 -36.50 -6.85
CA ARG A 306 32.29 -36.13 -7.97
C ARG A 306 32.16 -34.66 -8.42
N LYS A 307 31.03 -34.00 -8.11
CA LYS A 307 30.76 -32.58 -8.43
C LYS A 307 31.00 -31.65 -7.25
N ARG A 308 31.33 -32.18 -6.06
CA ARG A 308 31.65 -31.39 -4.87
C ARG A 308 33.07 -30.83 -5.00
N GLY A 309 33.21 -29.50 -4.93
CA GLY A 309 34.51 -28.85 -4.97
C GLY A 309 35.42 -29.27 -3.81
N ARG A 310 36.74 -29.14 -3.97
CA ARG A 310 37.75 -29.50 -2.95
C ARG A 310 37.82 -28.54 -1.74
N LYS A 311 36.99 -27.49 -1.65
CA LYS A 311 37.11 -26.44 -0.61
C LYS A 311 35.90 -26.39 0.34
N SER A 312 36.24 -26.37 1.64
CA SER A 312 35.55 -26.08 2.91
C SER A 312 34.08 -26.42 3.15
N TRP A 313 33.23 -26.59 2.15
CA TRP A 313 31.83 -26.99 2.32
C TRP A 313 31.44 -27.97 1.22
N PRO A 314 31.27 -29.27 1.53
CA PRO A 314 30.64 -30.18 0.58
C PRO A 314 29.14 -29.84 0.56
N GLU A 315 28.72 -28.98 -0.37
CA GLU A 315 27.29 -28.82 -0.66
C GLU A 315 26.73 -30.18 -1.06
N THR A 316 25.90 -30.73 -0.19
CA THR A 316 25.24 -32.02 -0.40
C THR A 316 23.92 -31.86 -1.14
N MET A 317 23.36 -30.64 -1.16
CA MET A 317 22.04 -30.34 -1.71
C MET A 317 22.08 -29.18 -2.72
N ALA A 318 21.30 -29.32 -3.78
CA ALA A 318 20.94 -28.28 -4.73
C ALA A 318 19.42 -28.22 -4.86
N TRP A 319 18.90 -27.06 -5.21
CA TRP A 319 17.49 -26.83 -5.49
C TRP A 319 17.30 -26.91 -7.00
N ARG A 320 16.48 -27.84 -7.47
CA ARG A 320 16.04 -27.85 -8.86
C ARG A 320 14.94 -26.82 -9.04
N VAL A 321 15.27 -25.74 -9.73
CA VAL A 321 14.38 -24.63 -10.00
C VAL A 321 13.93 -24.73 -11.46
N ASN A 322 12.62 -24.84 -11.65
CA ASN A 322 12.05 -24.92 -12.98
C ASN A 322 12.04 -23.56 -13.69
N ILE A 323 12.13 -23.59 -15.01
CA ILE A 323 12.06 -22.44 -15.89
C ILE A 323 10.67 -22.42 -16.53
N GLY A 324 9.84 -21.46 -16.11
CA GLY A 324 8.50 -21.25 -16.63
C GLY A 324 8.49 -20.24 -17.78
N THR A 325 7.70 -20.46 -18.83
CA THR A 325 7.48 -19.45 -19.89
C THR A 325 6.19 -18.70 -19.62
N LEU A 326 6.28 -17.38 -19.58
CA LEU A 326 5.11 -16.52 -19.38
C LEU A 326 4.23 -16.46 -20.62
N THR A 327 2.95 -16.17 -20.39
CA THR A 327 1.98 -15.86 -21.43
C THR A 327 1.89 -14.34 -21.60
N GLN A 328 1.27 -13.88 -22.68
CA GLN A 328 0.98 -12.46 -22.89
C GLN A 328 0.19 -11.83 -21.72
N PRO A 329 -0.88 -12.44 -21.18
CA PRO A 329 -1.57 -11.92 -20.00
C PRO A 329 -0.66 -11.73 -18.78
N HIS A 330 0.23 -12.68 -18.49
CA HIS A 330 1.18 -12.54 -17.38
C HIS A 330 2.10 -11.34 -17.58
N HIS A 331 2.60 -11.14 -18.81
CA HIS A 331 3.44 -9.98 -19.12
C HIS A 331 2.70 -8.65 -19.01
N ARG A 332 1.42 -8.59 -19.41
CA ARG A 332 0.59 -7.39 -19.22
C ARG A 332 0.50 -7.00 -17.75
N ILE A 333 0.26 -7.99 -16.88
CA ILE A 333 0.19 -7.77 -15.42
C ILE A 333 1.54 -7.29 -14.89
N ILE A 334 2.63 -7.99 -15.20
CA ILE A 334 3.99 -7.60 -14.74
C ILE A 334 4.35 -6.19 -15.22
N ALA A 335 4.13 -5.89 -16.50
CA ALA A 335 4.39 -4.56 -17.04
C ALA A 335 3.52 -3.50 -16.36
N SER A 336 2.28 -3.83 -15.95
CA SER A 336 1.42 -2.89 -15.21
C SER A 336 2.04 -2.47 -13.89
N TYR A 337 2.60 -3.40 -13.12
CA TYR A 337 3.31 -3.08 -11.87
C TYR A 337 4.60 -2.32 -12.15
N SER A 338 5.42 -2.77 -13.11
CA SER A 338 6.71 -2.13 -13.41
C SER A 338 6.56 -0.68 -13.86
N LEU A 339 5.53 -0.40 -14.65
CA LEU A 339 5.22 0.96 -15.12
C LEU A 339 4.57 1.81 -14.02
N SER A 340 3.76 1.22 -13.14
CA SER A 340 3.07 1.93 -12.06
C SER A 340 4.00 2.29 -10.90
N HIS A 341 4.94 1.42 -10.56
CA HIS A 341 5.90 1.63 -9.47
C HIS A 341 7.07 2.54 -9.86
N ALA A 342 7.35 2.68 -11.15
CA ALA A 342 8.42 3.55 -11.64
C ALA A 342 8.06 5.03 -11.45
N GLN A 343 8.97 5.81 -10.87
CA GLN A 343 8.76 7.23 -10.60
C GLN A 343 9.56 8.12 -11.57
N SER A 344 10.77 7.68 -11.89
CA SER A 344 11.78 8.48 -12.58
C SER A 344 12.13 7.92 -13.96
N VAL A 345 12.55 6.66 -14.04
CA VAL A 345 13.12 6.10 -15.27
C VAL A 345 12.72 4.65 -15.50
N ILE A 346 12.61 4.28 -16.77
CA ILE A 346 12.45 2.88 -17.18
C ILE A 346 13.52 2.56 -18.22
N ILE A 347 14.26 1.48 -18.00
CA ILE A 347 15.29 0.99 -18.91
C ILE A 347 14.72 -0.16 -19.73
N VAL A 348 14.89 -0.06 -21.03
CA VAL A 348 14.32 -1.00 -22.00
C VAL A 348 15.39 -1.42 -23.00
N ARG A 349 15.26 -2.61 -23.57
CA ARG A 349 16.08 -3.03 -24.72
C ARG A 349 15.38 -2.74 -26.03
N SER A 350 14.06 -2.81 -26.07
CA SER A 350 13.28 -2.53 -27.29
C SER A 350 12.23 -1.47 -27.03
N ARG A 351 12.42 -0.29 -27.63
CA ARG A 351 11.42 0.78 -27.63
C ARG A 351 10.07 0.29 -28.15
N ALA A 352 10.07 -0.56 -29.18
CA ALA A 352 8.85 -1.11 -29.76
C ALA A 352 8.10 -2.03 -28.79
N ARG A 353 8.81 -2.87 -28.03
CA ARG A 353 8.19 -3.74 -27.01
C ARG A 353 7.68 -2.94 -25.83
N PHE A 354 8.41 -1.90 -25.41
CA PHE A 354 7.94 -0.96 -24.39
C PHE A 354 6.67 -0.22 -24.79
N GLU A 355 6.64 0.37 -25.99
CA GLU A 355 5.44 1.09 -26.47
C GLU A 355 4.23 0.17 -26.62
N ARG A 356 4.44 -1.10 -26.99
CA ARG A 356 3.39 -2.11 -26.94
C ARG A 356 2.88 -2.31 -25.52
N ALA A 357 3.76 -2.59 -24.57
CA ALA A 357 3.39 -2.81 -23.17
C ALA A 357 2.65 -1.60 -22.58
N ARG A 358 3.07 -0.38 -22.91
CA ARG A 358 2.39 0.86 -22.49
C ARG A 358 0.97 0.97 -23.03
N ARG A 359 0.73 0.68 -24.31
CA ARG A 359 -0.62 0.68 -24.89
C ARG A 359 -1.51 -0.41 -24.28
N GLU A 360 -0.94 -1.58 -24.03
CA GLU A 360 -1.66 -2.68 -23.40
C GLU A 360 -2.02 -2.37 -21.94
N LEU A 361 -1.16 -1.63 -21.22
CA LEU A 361 -1.46 -1.13 -19.88
C LEU A 361 -2.62 -0.13 -19.90
N GLU A 362 -2.66 0.80 -20.84
CA GLU A 362 -3.76 1.77 -20.95
C GLU A 362 -5.12 1.05 -21.12
N MET A 363 -5.15 -0.01 -21.94
CA MET A 363 -6.34 -0.86 -22.10
C MET A 363 -6.66 -1.65 -20.82
N PHE A 364 -5.66 -2.30 -20.22
CA PHE A 364 -5.84 -3.08 -18.99
C PHE A 364 -6.34 -2.23 -17.83
N ASN A 365 -5.81 -1.02 -17.65
CA ASN A 365 -6.28 -0.10 -16.62
C ASN A 365 -7.73 0.34 -16.88
N LYS A 366 -8.11 0.58 -18.14
CA LYS A 366 -9.49 0.88 -18.49
C LYS A 366 -10.43 -0.27 -18.14
N GLU A 367 -10.10 -1.49 -18.55
CA GLU A 367 -10.86 -2.72 -18.22
C GLU A 367 -10.94 -2.94 -16.71
N ARG A 368 -9.84 -2.74 -15.97
CA ARG A 368 -9.80 -2.87 -14.51
C ARG A 368 -10.68 -1.83 -13.81
N VAL A 369 -10.66 -0.59 -14.28
CA VAL A 369 -11.53 0.48 -13.75
C VAL A 369 -13.00 0.18 -14.05
N GLU A 370 -13.33 -0.26 -15.27
CA GLU A 370 -14.70 -0.67 -15.64
C GLU A 370 -15.18 -1.86 -14.80
N TRP A 371 -14.32 -2.85 -14.57
CA TRP A 371 -14.62 -3.98 -13.70
C TRP A 371 -14.86 -3.55 -12.25
N TRP A 372 -13.98 -2.73 -11.68
CA TRP A 372 -14.15 -2.17 -10.33
C TRP A 372 -15.45 -1.36 -10.21
N GLN A 373 -15.76 -0.52 -11.20
CA GLN A 373 -17.02 0.23 -11.25
C GLN A 373 -18.23 -0.70 -11.32
N SER A 374 -18.16 -1.80 -12.08
CA SER A 374 -19.26 -2.77 -12.22
C SER A 374 -19.61 -3.50 -10.92
N ILE A 375 -18.64 -3.63 -9.99
CA ILE A 375 -18.83 -4.24 -8.67
C ILE A 375 -19.00 -3.19 -7.55
N GLY A 376 -19.24 -1.92 -7.91
CA GLY A 376 -19.49 -0.84 -6.96
C GLY A 376 -18.23 -0.27 -6.28
N ILE A 377 -17.03 -0.70 -6.67
CA ILE A 377 -15.77 -0.16 -6.15
C ILE A 377 -15.38 1.07 -6.97
N ARG A 378 -15.51 2.27 -6.39
CA ARG A 378 -14.98 3.49 -7.01
C ARG A 378 -13.46 3.44 -7.02
N SER A 379 -12.87 3.46 -8.21
CA SER A 379 -11.41 3.57 -8.40
C SER A 379 -10.89 4.85 -7.74
N GLY A 380 -10.21 4.69 -6.61
CA GLY A 380 -9.39 5.73 -5.98
C GLY A 380 -8.02 5.89 -6.65
N TYR A 381 -7.79 5.28 -7.82
CA TYR A 381 -6.52 5.44 -8.54
C TYR A 381 -6.48 6.82 -9.21
N ARG A 382 -6.31 7.88 -8.41
CA ARG A 382 -5.75 9.13 -8.92
C ARG A 382 -4.27 8.87 -9.15
N ASP A 383 -3.88 8.89 -10.42
CA ASP A 383 -2.51 9.11 -10.83
C ASP A 383 -1.97 10.31 -10.01
N GLY A 384 -1.11 10.04 -9.02
CA GLY A 384 -0.55 11.04 -8.09
C GLY A 384 0.22 12.17 -8.79
N ARG A 385 0.26 12.17 -10.12
CA ARG A 385 0.90 13.16 -10.99
C ARG A 385 0.01 14.34 -11.39
N ARG A 386 -1.27 14.40 -10.99
CA ARG A 386 -2.18 15.51 -11.39
C ARG A 386 -2.17 16.75 -10.51
N GLN A 387 -1.29 16.85 -9.49
CA GLN A 387 -1.20 18.06 -8.65
C GLN A 387 -0.10 19.06 -9.04
N CYS A 388 0.58 18.87 -10.16
CA CYS A 388 1.49 19.90 -10.70
C CYS A 388 1.06 20.30 -12.12
N ARG A 389 0.57 21.55 -12.24
CA ARG A 389 -0.05 22.24 -13.41
C ARG A 389 -1.56 22.05 -13.50
N GLU A 390 -2.40 23.07 -13.55
CA GLU A 390 -2.25 24.47 -13.95
C GLU A 390 -3.26 25.31 -13.16
N GLY A 391 -2.87 26.55 -12.83
CA GLY A 391 -3.83 27.57 -12.43
C GLY A 391 -4.80 27.85 -13.56
N VAL A 392 -5.99 27.25 -13.48
CA VAL A 392 -7.15 27.63 -14.28
C VAL A 392 -8.24 28.07 -13.30
N THR A 393 -8.22 29.35 -12.99
CA THR A 393 -9.38 30.05 -12.41
C THR A 393 -10.49 30.10 -13.45
N HIS A 394 -11.58 29.33 -13.23
CA HIS A 394 -13.01 29.70 -13.35
C HIS A 394 -13.92 28.45 -13.53
N PRO A 395 -15.20 28.45 -13.11
CA PRO A 395 -15.88 29.27 -12.11
C PRO A 395 -16.55 28.42 -11.00
N ILE A 396 -16.60 28.95 -9.79
CA ILE A 396 -17.21 28.37 -8.57
C ILE A 396 -18.65 27.86 -8.78
N LYS A 397 -19.37 28.36 -9.80
CA LYS A 397 -20.77 28.02 -10.09
C LYS A 397 -21.00 26.57 -10.54
N ASP A 398 -20.19 26.05 -11.46
CA ASP A 398 -20.32 24.66 -11.95
C ASP A 398 -20.01 23.63 -10.85
N GLN A 399 -19.17 24.01 -9.89
CA GLN A 399 -18.86 23.19 -8.72
C GLN A 399 -20.02 23.19 -7.72
N MET A 400 -20.67 24.34 -7.52
CA MET A 400 -21.85 24.44 -6.65
C MET A 400 -23.05 23.67 -7.23
N ASP A 401 -23.30 23.77 -8.53
CA ASP A 401 -24.40 23.04 -9.19
C ASP A 401 -24.20 21.51 -9.06
N ARG A 402 -22.97 21.02 -9.18
CA ARG A 402 -22.65 19.60 -8.93
C ARG A 402 -22.88 19.18 -7.48
N ILE A 403 -22.45 20.00 -6.52
CA ILE A 403 -22.65 19.73 -5.09
C ILE A 403 -24.15 19.63 -4.76
N VAL A 404 -24.97 20.54 -5.31
CA VAL A 404 -26.43 20.53 -5.10
C VAL A 404 -27.06 19.27 -5.68
N VAL A 405 -26.68 18.87 -6.91
CA VAL A 405 -27.17 17.64 -7.54
C VAL A 405 -26.80 16.39 -6.73
N GLU A 406 -25.57 16.31 -6.21
CA GLU A 406 -25.14 15.19 -5.35
C GLU A 406 -25.96 15.11 -4.05
N HIS A 407 -26.24 16.26 -3.42
CA HIS A 407 -27.03 16.35 -2.19
C HIS A 407 -28.50 15.95 -2.40
N MET A 408 -29.11 16.37 -3.50
CA MET A 408 -30.50 16.03 -3.85
C MET A 408 -30.63 14.56 -4.26
N THR A 409 -29.68 14.05 -5.04
CA THR A 409 -29.67 12.64 -5.43
C THR A 409 -29.53 11.73 -4.21
N ALA A 410 -28.62 12.06 -3.28
CA ALA A 410 -28.48 11.31 -2.03
C ALA A 410 -29.74 11.37 -1.16
N PHE A 411 -30.43 12.52 -1.13
CA PHE A 411 -31.70 12.67 -0.43
C PHE A 411 -32.79 11.76 -1.04
N ASP A 412 -32.98 11.81 -2.36
CA ASP A 412 -33.97 10.98 -3.06
C ASP A 412 -33.71 9.49 -2.89
N GLU A 413 -32.46 9.06 -2.99
CA GLU A 413 -32.06 7.66 -2.77
C GLU A 413 -32.36 7.21 -1.34
N VAL A 414 -32.05 8.04 -0.33
CA VAL A 414 -32.32 7.72 1.08
C VAL A 414 -33.82 7.70 1.38
N VAL A 415 -34.60 8.63 0.83
CA VAL A 415 -36.07 8.63 0.96
C VAL A 415 -36.66 7.38 0.32
N ASN A 416 -36.17 6.98 -0.85
CA ASN A 416 -36.57 5.72 -1.48
C ASN A 416 -36.25 4.52 -0.60
N ILE A 417 -35.02 4.43 -0.06
CA ILE A 417 -34.64 3.35 0.87
C ILE A 417 -35.60 3.29 2.06
N ILE A 418 -35.91 4.43 2.70
CA ILE A 418 -36.82 4.49 3.84
C ILE A 418 -38.22 3.98 3.47
N ASN A 419 -38.69 4.35 2.28
CA ASN A 419 -40.05 4.04 1.81
C ASN A 419 -40.21 2.63 1.22
N THR A 420 -39.16 2.05 0.63
CA THR A 420 -39.25 0.77 -0.10
C THR A 420 -38.58 -0.39 0.61
N THR A 421 -37.66 -0.13 1.54
CA THR A 421 -36.92 -1.19 2.26
C THR A 421 -37.22 -1.17 3.75
N HIS A 422 -37.48 -2.35 4.32
CA HIS A 422 -37.66 -2.55 5.76
C HIS A 422 -36.42 -3.17 6.44
N GLU A 423 -35.32 -3.31 5.70
CA GLU A 423 -34.07 -3.92 6.16
C GLU A 423 -33.11 -2.87 6.75
N GLU A 424 -32.17 -3.31 7.59
CA GLU A 424 -31.11 -2.44 8.08
C GLU A 424 -30.13 -2.10 6.95
N LEU A 425 -29.72 -0.83 6.91
CA LEU A 425 -28.76 -0.34 5.93
C LEU A 425 -27.38 -0.97 6.18
N GLN A 426 -26.76 -1.52 5.13
CA GLN A 426 -25.39 -2.04 5.23
C GLN A 426 -24.42 -0.92 5.62
N ARG A 427 -23.47 -1.24 6.52
CA ARG A 427 -22.46 -0.30 7.02
C ARG A 427 -21.31 -0.10 6.03
N THR A 428 -21.57 0.56 4.91
CA THR A 428 -20.57 0.93 3.90
C THR A 428 -20.27 2.42 3.93
N LYS A 429 -19.11 2.84 3.40
CA LYS A 429 -18.75 4.27 3.32
C LYS A 429 -19.79 5.08 2.53
N GLU A 430 -20.28 4.50 1.43
CA GLU A 430 -21.29 5.12 0.57
C GLU A 430 -22.61 5.33 1.31
N ASN A 431 -23.12 4.30 1.99
CA ASN A 431 -24.36 4.40 2.75
C ASN A 431 -24.27 5.41 3.90
N GLY A 432 -23.12 5.46 4.60
CA GLY A 432 -22.86 6.45 5.63
C GLY A 432 -22.85 7.88 5.08
N LEU A 433 -22.13 8.12 3.99
CA LEU A 433 -22.04 9.43 3.34
C LEU A 433 -23.40 9.88 2.78
N LYS A 434 -24.12 9.01 2.07
CA LYS A 434 -25.46 9.32 1.53
C LYS A 434 -26.45 9.66 2.63
N SER A 435 -26.47 8.88 3.71
CA SER A 435 -27.31 9.15 4.87
C SER A 435 -26.97 10.52 5.49
N TRP A 436 -25.69 10.82 5.66
CA TRP A 436 -25.25 12.11 6.17
C TRP A 436 -25.67 13.28 5.26
N LEU A 437 -25.41 13.18 3.95
CA LEU A 437 -25.81 14.19 2.96
C LEU A 437 -27.32 14.41 2.95
N ALA A 438 -28.13 13.34 2.94
CA ALA A 438 -29.59 13.42 2.96
C ALA A 438 -30.09 14.21 4.19
N PHE A 439 -29.57 13.93 5.38
CA PHE A 439 -29.96 14.66 6.59
C PHE A 439 -29.47 16.12 6.59
N ARG A 440 -28.31 16.43 6.01
CA ARG A 440 -27.84 17.81 5.81
C ARG A 440 -28.75 18.58 4.84
N THR A 441 -29.19 17.93 3.77
CA THR A 441 -30.14 18.50 2.81
C THR A 441 -31.49 18.79 3.47
N SER A 442 -32.01 17.85 4.27
CA SER A 442 -33.24 18.05 5.07
C SER A 442 -33.13 19.26 6.01
N GLU A 443 -32.02 19.39 6.73
CA GLU A 443 -31.76 20.54 7.63
C GLU A 443 -31.74 21.87 6.85
N ALA A 444 -31.06 21.90 5.70
CA ALA A 444 -30.97 23.10 4.87
C ALA A 444 -32.34 23.53 4.32
N ILE A 445 -33.18 22.56 3.91
CA ILE A 445 -34.54 22.82 3.45
C ILE A 445 -35.38 23.38 4.60
N MET A 446 -35.36 22.75 5.78
CA MET A 446 -36.14 23.18 6.95
C MET A 446 -35.74 24.58 7.46
N THR A 447 -34.45 24.92 7.44
CA THR A 447 -33.94 26.24 7.84
C THR A 447 -34.22 27.34 6.82
N SER A 448 -34.36 26.99 5.53
CA SER A 448 -34.77 27.95 4.49
C SER A 448 -36.25 28.32 4.56
N SER A 449 -37.08 27.47 5.16
CA SER A 449 -38.52 27.67 5.33
C SER A 449 -38.92 28.47 6.59
N SER A 450 -38.02 28.71 7.56
CA SER A 450 -38.33 29.44 8.79
C SER A 450 -37.96 30.93 8.72
N ARG A 451 -38.91 31.77 8.31
CA ARG A 451 -38.83 33.24 8.45
C ARG A 451 -39.44 33.70 9.79
N SER A 452 -38.81 33.42 10.94
CA SER A 452 -38.99 34.22 12.17
C SER A 452 -38.11 33.74 13.34
N ASP A 453 -37.49 34.72 13.99
CA ASP A 453 -37.05 34.83 15.40
C ASP A 453 -35.98 33.92 16.00
N ASP A 454 -34.83 34.56 16.29
CA ASP A 454 -34.02 34.49 17.52
C ASP A 454 -34.21 33.27 18.44
N LYS A 455 -33.76 32.12 17.97
CA LYS A 455 -32.98 31.12 18.71
C LYS A 455 -32.42 30.13 17.69
N SER A 456 -31.11 30.16 17.48
CA SER A 456 -30.43 29.29 16.53
C SER A 456 -30.51 27.81 16.94
N SER A 457 -31.61 27.13 16.63
CA SER A 457 -31.63 25.66 16.57
C SER A 457 -31.29 25.23 15.14
N SER A 458 -30.04 25.47 14.72
CA SER A 458 -29.48 24.72 13.59
C SER A 458 -29.52 23.24 13.96
N PHE A 459 -30.22 22.44 13.19
CA PHE A 459 -30.39 21.01 13.41
C PHE A 459 -29.09 20.25 13.10
N ARG A 460 -28.06 20.39 13.95
CA ARG A 460 -26.80 19.66 13.75
C ARG A 460 -27.06 18.15 13.87
N ILE A 461 -26.69 17.38 12.84
CA ILE A 461 -26.80 15.91 12.81
C ILE A 461 -26.22 15.31 14.10
N MET A 462 -25.02 15.73 14.52
CA MET A 462 -24.52 15.51 15.87
C MET A 462 -25.07 16.58 16.83
N HIS A 463 -25.95 16.14 17.73
CA HIS A 463 -26.55 17.00 18.75
C HIS A 463 -25.48 17.58 19.72
N PRO A 464 -25.54 18.87 20.13
CA PRO A 464 -24.55 19.48 21.02
C PRO A 464 -24.35 18.74 22.35
N ALA A 465 -25.41 18.15 22.92
CA ALA A 465 -25.28 17.37 24.14
C ALA A 465 -24.62 15.99 23.92
N LEU A 466 -24.69 15.41 22.71
CA LEU A 466 -23.90 14.23 22.36
C LEU A 466 -22.41 14.59 22.27
N LYS A 467 -22.10 15.72 21.63
CA LYS A 467 -20.73 16.29 21.59
C LYS A 467 -20.20 16.51 23.02
N ALA A 468 -20.97 17.17 23.87
CA ALA A 468 -20.59 17.40 25.27
C ALA A 468 -20.41 16.10 26.06
N ALA A 469 -21.23 15.08 25.80
CA ALA A 469 -21.07 13.76 26.42
C ALA A 469 -19.78 13.06 25.99
N PHE A 470 -19.40 13.15 24.71
CA PHE A 470 -18.08 12.70 24.25
C PHE A 470 -16.95 13.49 24.91
N GLU A 471 -17.06 14.82 24.98
CA GLU A 471 -16.05 15.67 25.64
C GLU A 471 -15.93 15.40 27.14
N ALA A 472 -17.02 15.03 27.81
CA ALA A 472 -17.02 14.65 29.23
C ALA A 472 -16.44 13.25 29.45
N ALA A 473 -16.76 12.28 28.57
CA ALA A 473 -16.20 10.93 28.62
C ALA A 473 -14.71 10.90 28.26
N TYR A 474 -14.27 11.85 27.43
CA TYR A 474 -12.89 12.05 27.02
C TYR A 474 -12.44 13.46 27.39
N PRO A 475 -12.23 13.74 28.71
CA PRO A 475 -12.01 15.08 29.23
C PRO A 475 -10.82 15.76 28.54
N PRO A 476 -10.92 17.07 28.22
CA PRO A 476 -9.86 17.77 27.54
C PRO A 476 -8.63 17.88 28.44
N LYS A 477 -7.59 17.11 28.13
CA LYS A 477 -6.22 17.34 28.59
C LYS A 477 -5.23 16.99 27.47
N HIS A 478 -4.85 17.95 26.63
CA HIS A 478 -3.46 18.42 26.47
C HIS A 478 -3.34 19.50 25.36
N PRO A 479 -2.35 20.41 25.42
CA PRO A 479 -1.88 21.30 24.34
C PRO A 479 -1.55 20.66 22.96
N ALA A 480 -1.95 19.41 22.74
CA ALA A 480 -1.58 18.56 21.61
C ALA A 480 -2.80 18.15 20.76
N HIS A 481 -3.90 18.91 20.79
CA HIS A 481 -4.76 19.05 19.61
C HIS A 481 -3.87 19.64 18.50
N LYS A 482 -3.31 18.79 17.65
CA LYS A 482 -2.63 19.18 16.42
C LYS A 482 -3.18 18.33 15.30
N ASP A 483 -3.22 18.90 14.11
CA ASP A 483 -3.47 18.22 12.85
C ASP A 483 -2.46 17.07 12.70
N LEU A 484 -2.84 15.84 13.06
CA LEU A 484 -2.03 14.63 12.86
C LEU A 484 -2.17 14.07 11.44
N VAL A 485 -2.95 14.74 10.59
CA VAL A 485 -3.09 14.37 9.19
C VAL A 485 -3.12 15.62 8.32
N THR A 486 -2.25 15.68 7.32
CA THR A 486 -2.15 16.72 6.29
C THR A 486 -3.21 16.58 5.20
N ILE A 487 -4.12 15.61 5.35
CA ILE A 487 -5.15 15.25 4.37
C ILE A 487 -6.52 15.73 4.86
N ASP A 488 -7.41 16.03 3.92
CA ASP A 488 -8.79 16.38 4.26
C ASP A 488 -9.64 15.14 4.60
N PHE A 489 -10.84 15.36 5.15
CA PHE A 489 -11.74 14.27 5.52
C PHE A 489 -12.15 13.38 4.33
N GLY A 490 -12.19 13.94 3.11
CA GLY A 490 -12.48 13.19 1.89
C GLY A 490 -11.34 12.25 1.51
N GLU A 491 -10.09 12.71 1.60
CA GLU A 491 -8.89 11.88 1.41
C GLU A 491 -8.79 10.80 2.49
N PHE A 492 -9.12 11.13 3.74
CA PHE A 492 -9.23 10.16 4.83
C PHE A 492 -10.25 9.06 4.53
N LEU A 493 -11.49 9.41 4.17
CA LEU A 493 -12.53 8.44 3.86
C LEU A 493 -12.25 7.64 2.58
N GLY A 494 -11.60 8.28 1.60
CA GLY A 494 -11.26 7.69 0.31
C GLY A 494 -10.12 6.67 0.40
N HIS A 495 -9.06 7.01 1.13
CA HIS A 495 -7.77 6.31 1.03
C HIS A 495 -7.25 5.73 2.35
N ALA A 496 -7.64 6.28 3.51
CA ALA A 496 -7.11 5.85 4.81
C ALA A 496 -7.82 4.62 5.38
N ILE A 497 -9.10 4.44 5.03
CA ILE A 497 -9.96 3.40 5.59
C ILE A 497 -10.72 2.65 4.47
N GLY A 498 -10.49 1.35 4.37
CA GLY A 498 -11.29 0.44 3.54
C GLY A 498 -12.69 0.23 4.13
N ASP A 499 -13.62 -0.32 3.35
CA ASP A 499 -15.01 -0.52 3.79
C ASP A 499 -15.14 -1.43 5.02
N GLU A 500 -14.31 -2.47 5.14
CA GLU A 500 -14.31 -3.34 6.32
C GLU A 500 -13.89 -2.58 7.59
N MET A 501 -12.85 -1.76 7.50
CA MET A 501 -12.37 -0.95 8.62
C MET A 501 -13.38 0.14 8.97
N PHE A 502 -13.98 0.78 7.97
CA PHE A 502 -15.07 1.73 8.16
C PHE A 502 -16.27 1.07 8.87
N ALA A 503 -16.65 -0.14 8.50
CA ALA A 503 -17.75 -0.87 9.14
C ALA A 503 -17.47 -1.14 10.63
N LYS A 504 -16.24 -1.58 10.96
CA LYS A 504 -15.80 -1.80 12.35
C LYS A 504 -15.76 -0.50 13.15
N LEU A 505 -15.20 0.56 12.58
CA LEU A 505 -15.13 1.87 13.22
C LEU A 505 -16.51 2.48 13.44
N SER A 506 -17.38 2.43 12.43
CA SER A 506 -18.77 2.88 12.51
C SER A 506 -19.54 2.09 13.57
N PHE A 507 -19.29 0.79 13.72
CA PHE A 507 -19.88 -0.02 14.77
C PHE A 507 -19.45 0.42 16.17
N GLU A 508 -18.14 0.60 16.42
CA GLU A 508 -17.65 1.04 17.73
C GLU A 508 -18.10 2.48 18.07
N ILE A 509 -18.14 3.39 17.10
CA ILE A 509 -18.71 4.73 17.28
C ILE A 509 -20.18 4.64 17.68
N ASN A 510 -20.99 3.86 16.96
CA ASN A 510 -22.41 3.67 17.26
C ASN A 510 -22.65 3.03 18.63
N LYS A 511 -21.82 2.07 19.02
CA LYS A 511 -21.83 1.48 20.36
C LYS A 511 -21.53 2.52 21.42
N LYS A 512 -20.52 3.37 21.22
CA LYS A 512 -20.18 4.45 22.15
C LYS A 512 -21.28 5.50 22.25
N ILE A 513 -21.91 5.86 21.13
CA ILE A 513 -23.09 6.74 21.12
C ILE A 513 -24.18 6.15 22.00
N LYS A 514 -24.52 4.85 21.84
CA LYS A 514 -25.54 4.19 22.67
C LYS A 514 -25.19 4.21 24.16
N GLU A 515 -23.92 3.97 24.53
CA GLU A 515 -23.48 4.05 25.94
C GLU A 515 -23.67 5.46 26.51
N LEU A 516 -23.28 6.49 25.77
CA LEU A 516 -23.38 7.89 26.22
C LEU A 516 -24.84 8.37 26.29
N VAL A 517 -25.67 7.94 25.34
CA VAL A 517 -27.11 8.23 25.26
C VAL A 517 -27.93 7.45 26.31
N HIS A 518 -27.46 6.28 26.77
CA HIS A 518 -28.07 5.60 27.92
C HIS A 518 -27.65 6.22 29.27
N THR A 519 -26.46 6.84 29.34
CA THR A 519 -25.92 7.45 30.57
C THR A 519 -26.51 8.85 30.83
N TYR A 520 -26.84 9.60 29.78
CA TYR A 520 -27.61 10.84 29.84
C TYR A 520 -29.01 10.57 29.29
N ALA A 521 -30.06 10.67 30.10
CA ALA A 521 -31.44 10.41 29.68
C ALA A 521 -31.85 11.27 28.47
N PHE A 522 -31.63 10.75 27.26
CA PHE A 522 -31.89 11.43 25.98
C PHE A 522 -33.28 11.09 25.40
N HIS A 523 -34.19 10.54 26.21
CA HIS A 523 -35.54 10.18 25.79
C HIS A 523 -36.53 11.36 25.69
N SER A 524 -36.13 12.57 26.08
CA SER A 524 -37.02 13.74 26.03
C SER A 524 -37.02 14.51 24.70
N HIS A 525 -36.13 14.19 23.75
CA HIS A 525 -35.94 15.03 22.55
C HIS A 525 -36.31 14.39 21.20
N SER A 526 -36.52 13.07 21.12
CA SER A 526 -37.15 12.47 19.93
C SER A 526 -38.66 12.78 19.85
N GLY A 527 -39.31 13.09 20.98
CA GLY A 527 -40.71 13.52 21.01
C GLY A 527 -40.94 14.87 20.31
N THR A 528 -39.93 15.75 20.29
CA THR A 528 -40.01 17.07 19.62
C THR A 528 -40.06 16.99 18.09
N PHE A 529 -39.71 15.86 17.48
CA PHE A 529 -39.82 15.64 16.02
C PHE A 529 -41.29 15.55 15.55
N GLY A 530 -42.17 15.05 16.42
CA GLY A 530 -43.60 14.92 16.10
C GLY A 530 -44.39 16.21 16.27
N GLU A 531 -43.88 17.17 17.04
CA GLU A 531 -44.62 18.39 17.39
C GLU A 531 -44.17 19.65 16.61
N SER A 532 -42.93 19.71 16.11
CA SER A 532 -42.42 20.86 15.35
C SER A 532 -42.72 20.84 13.84
N SER A 533 -43.37 19.77 13.35
CA SER A 533 -43.65 19.54 11.92
C SER A 533 -45.05 19.98 11.46
N ARG A 534 -45.80 20.75 12.27
CA ARG A 534 -47.00 21.44 11.78
C ARG A 534 -46.62 22.77 11.12
N PRO A 535 -46.83 22.92 9.79
CA PRO A 535 -46.58 24.20 9.15
C PRO A 535 -47.58 25.26 9.67
N PRO A 536 -47.18 26.54 9.80
CA PRO A 536 -48.14 27.61 10.02
C PRO A 536 -49.02 27.73 8.77
N ALA A 537 -50.34 27.83 8.99
CA ALA A 537 -51.31 28.07 7.94
C ALA A 537 -50.90 29.31 7.13
N ASN A 538 -50.77 29.13 5.82
CA ASN A 538 -50.39 30.12 4.80
C ASN A 538 -48.89 30.16 4.46
N SER A 539 -48.40 29.14 3.76
CA SER A 539 -47.26 29.28 2.86
C SER A 539 -47.54 28.52 1.55
N LEU A 540 -47.03 29.07 0.45
CA LEU A 540 -47.35 28.80 -0.96
C LEU A 540 -46.91 27.40 -1.45
N LEU A 541 -47.37 26.34 -0.78
CA LEU A 541 -47.22 24.93 -1.16
C LEU A 541 -48.58 24.25 -1.41
N GLU A 542 -49.65 25.03 -1.56
CA GLU A 542 -51.01 24.50 -1.77
C GLU A 542 -51.31 24.18 -3.25
N GLU A 543 -50.50 24.65 -4.22
CA GLU A 543 -50.80 24.41 -5.65
C GLU A 543 -50.15 23.15 -6.27
N CYS A 544 -49.37 22.36 -5.51
CA CYS A 544 -48.76 21.14 -6.05
C CYS A 544 -49.08 19.86 -5.26
N MET A 545 -49.96 19.94 -4.26
CA MET A 545 -50.31 18.83 -3.35
C MET A 545 -51.83 18.68 -3.16
N ASP A 546 -52.65 19.08 -4.14
CA ASP A 546 -54.11 18.88 -4.08
C ASP A 546 -54.55 17.43 -4.40
N ASP A 547 -53.64 16.56 -4.89
CA ASP A 547 -53.98 15.17 -5.26
C ASP A 547 -53.62 14.12 -4.19
N LEU A 548 -53.16 14.50 -2.99
CA LEU A 548 -52.75 13.55 -1.94
C LEU A 548 -53.34 13.83 -0.56
N ASN A 549 -54.49 14.51 -0.50
CA ASN A 549 -55.15 14.84 0.76
C ASN A 549 -56.03 13.72 1.35
N GLU A 550 -55.51 12.49 1.34
CA GLU A 550 -56.01 11.39 2.18
C GLU A 550 -54.82 10.61 2.76
N GLN A 551 -54.33 11.02 3.93
CA GLN A 551 -53.97 10.13 5.07
C GLN A 551 -53.00 10.81 6.07
N PRO A 552 -53.45 11.13 7.30
CA PRO A 552 -52.58 11.60 8.38
C PRO A 552 -51.75 10.49 9.06
N SER A 553 -51.79 9.24 8.56
CA SER A 553 -51.16 8.07 9.20
C SER A 553 -49.70 7.82 8.81
N CYS A 554 -49.25 8.29 7.65
CA CYS A 554 -47.94 7.92 7.09
C CYS A 554 -46.72 8.49 7.85
N GLN A 555 -46.86 9.63 8.54
CA GLN A 555 -45.73 10.29 9.22
C GLN A 555 -45.26 9.58 10.51
N LYS A 556 -46.15 8.86 11.22
CA LYS A 556 -45.76 8.10 12.43
C LYS A 556 -45.05 6.80 12.07
N ASP A 557 -45.46 6.13 11.00
CA ASP A 557 -44.90 4.85 10.58
C ASP A 557 -43.47 4.98 10.05
N ILE A 558 -43.11 6.12 9.45
CA ILE A 558 -41.75 6.38 8.95
C ILE A 558 -40.74 6.55 10.09
N LEU A 559 -41.12 7.23 11.18
CA LEU A 559 -40.24 7.46 12.34
C LEU A 559 -39.99 6.18 13.16
N GLU A 560 -40.92 5.24 13.11
CA GLU A 560 -40.83 3.92 13.74
C GLU A 560 -40.24 2.84 12.82
N SER A 561 -39.96 3.17 11.55
CA SER A 561 -39.40 2.23 10.58
C SER A 561 -37.96 1.83 10.96
N PRO A 562 -37.63 0.51 10.97
CA PRO A 562 -36.27 0.03 11.16
C PRO A 562 -35.26 0.63 10.18
N SER A 563 -35.67 0.90 8.93
CA SER A 563 -34.82 1.50 7.90
C SER A 563 -34.51 2.96 8.21
N PHE A 564 -35.50 3.76 8.63
CA PHE A 564 -35.28 5.14 9.08
C PHE A 564 -34.31 5.19 10.28
N GLY A 565 -34.53 4.34 11.28
CA GLY A 565 -33.63 4.23 12.43
C GLY A 565 -32.21 3.84 12.03
N SER A 566 -32.03 2.99 11.01
CA SER A 566 -30.72 2.60 10.49
C SER A 566 -30.02 3.73 9.73
N VAL A 567 -30.74 4.45 8.86
CA VAL A 567 -30.22 5.62 8.13
C VAL A 567 -29.82 6.73 9.09
N PHE A 568 -30.65 7.02 10.10
CA PHE A 568 -30.36 8.03 11.11
C PHE A 568 -29.10 7.67 11.93
N ARG A 569 -28.96 6.40 12.35
CA ARG A 569 -27.73 5.92 13.01
C ARG A 569 -26.50 6.06 12.11
N ALA A 570 -26.63 5.75 10.82
CA ALA A 570 -25.55 5.90 9.85
C ALA A 570 -25.14 7.37 9.70
N ALA A 571 -26.09 8.30 9.59
CA ALA A 571 -25.84 9.73 9.50
C ALA A 571 -25.16 10.30 10.76
N ILE A 572 -25.65 9.97 11.96
CA ILE A 572 -25.03 10.41 13.22
C ILE A 572 -23.64 9.82 13.39
N GLY A 573 -23.47 8.51 13.17
CA GLY A 573 -22.17 7.86 13.28
C GLY A 573 -21.14 8.47 12.34
N PHE A 574 -21.57 8.85 11.13
CA PHE A 574 -20.72 9.53 10.15
C PHE A 574 -20.38 10.97 10.56
N ASP A 575 -21.34 11.74 11.09
CA ASP A 575 -21.09 13.10 11.57
C ASP A 575 -20.15 13.12 12.78
N VAL A 576 -20.30 12.15 13.69
CA VAL A 576 -19.39 11.95 14.83
C VAL A 576 -18.00 11.57 14.36
N LEU A 577 -17.86 10.68 13.36
CA LEU A 577 -16.57 10.34 12.75
C LEU A 577 -15.89 11.57 12.13
N LYS A 578 -16.65 12.37 11.38
CA LYS A 578 -16.17 13.63 10.78
C LYS A 578 -15.70 14.62 11.84
N TRP A 579 -16.49 14.82 12.90
CA TRP A 579 -16.12 15.66 14.03
C TRP A 579 -14.87 15.16 14.77
N MET A 580 -14.76 13.85 15.02
CA MET A 580 -13.56 13.27 15.63
C MET A 580 -12.33 13.50 14.75
N PHE A 581 -12.45 13.39 13.42
CA PHE A 581 -11.35 13.67 12.51
C PHE A 581 -10.95 15.16 12.49
N GLU A 582 -11.92 16.07 12.45
CA GLU A 582 -11.69 17.51 12.27
C GLU A 582 -11.30 18.22 13.58
N GLU A 583 -11.83 17.78 14.73
CA GLU A 583 -11.70 18.51 16.00
C GLU A 583 -11.13 17.67 17.16
N ARG A 584 -11.23 16.34 17.12
CA ARG A 584 -10.90 15.45 18.27
C ARG A 584 -10.19 14.16 17.86
N GLN A 585 -9.07 14.29 17.16
CA GLN A 585 -8.28 13.15 16.66
C GLN A 585 -7.75 12.23 17.78
N ASP A 586 -7.65 12.73 19.01
CA ASP A 586 -7.35 11.95 20.22
C ASP A 586 -8.45 10.91 20.55
N ILE A 587 -9.72 11.28 20.34
CA ILE A 587 -10.85 10.37 20.51
C ILE A 587 -10.84 9.35 19.36
N LEU A 588 -10.59 9.80 18.12
CA LEU A 588 -10.47 8.92 16.95
C LEU A 588 -9.38 7.86 17.16
N ALA A 589 -8.21 8.25 17.71
CA ALA A 589 -7.12 7.33 18.04
C ALA A 589 -7.54 6.22 18.98
N THR A 590 -8.37 6.56 19.98
CA THR A 590 -8.87 5.61 20.96
C THR A 590 -9.84 4.61 20.33
N SER A 591 -10.73 5.08 19.45
CA SER A 591 -11.64 4.21 18.70
C SER A 591 -10.90 3.30 17.72
N ILE A 592 -9.88 3.81 17.02
CA ILE A 592 -9.07 3.02 16.09
C ILE A 592 -8.26 1.95 16.83
N LYS A 593 -7.70 2.28 18.00
CA LYS A 593 -7.01 1.30 18.86
C LYS A 593 -7.88 0.09 19.22
N GLN A 594 -9.19 0.29 19.41
CA GLN A 594 -10.11 -0.80 19.78
C GLN A 594 -10.36 -1.80 18.64
N ILE A 595 -10.13 -1.38 17.39
CA ILE A 595 -10.36 -2.19 16.19
C ILE A 595 -9.07 -2.54 15.44
N ALA A 596 -7.95 -1.91 15.80
CA ALA A 596 -6.65 -2.14 15.19
C ALA A 596 -6.11 -3.52 15.57
N VAL A 597 -5.55 -4.21 14.59
CA VAL A 597 -4.78 -5.44 14.81
C VAL A 597 -3.44 -5.04 15.44
N PRO A 598 -2.95 -5.71 16.51
CA PRO A 598 -1.62 -5.46 17.06
C PRO A 598 -0.54 -5.59 15.98
N MET A 599 0.51 -4.76 16.00
CA MET A 599 1.57 -4.81 14.97
C MET A 599 2.23 -6.20 14.86
N GLU A 600 2.36 -6.90 16.00
CA GLU A 600 2.91 -8.25 16.12
C GLU A 600 1.99 -9.33 15.53
N ALA A 601 0.76 -8.97 15.17
CA ALA A 601 -0.23 -9.80 14.50
C ALA A 601 -0.49 -9.36 13.05
N MET A 602 0.05 -8.22 12.60
CA MET A 602 -0.01 -7.79 11.20
C MET A 602 0.95 -8.58 10.30
N HIS A 603 1.96 -9.24 10.88
CA HIS A 603 2.79 -10.19 10.17
C HIS A 603 2.16 -11.58 10.29
N PRO A 604 1.93 -12.30 9.18
CA PRO A 604 1.46 -13.68 9.27
C PRO A 604 2.52 -14.50 10.01
N ARG A 605 2.12 -15.12 11.13
CA ARG A 605 2.99 -15.96 11.96
C ARG A 605 3.19 -17.32 11.29
N VAL A 606 3.89 -17.34 10.17
CA VAL A 606 4.17 -18.57 9.43
C VAL A 606 5.38 -19.27 10.04
N PHE A 607 5.15 -20.31 10.83
CA PHE A 607 6.21 -21.19 11.31
C PHE A 607 6.46 -22.29 10.28
N ARG A 608 7.62 -22.23 9.59
CA ARG A 608 8.04 -23.30 8.69
C ARG A 608 8.60 -24.49 9.49
N MET A 609 7.84 -25.57 9.61
CA MET A 609 8.44 -26.89 9.82
C MET A 609 9.10 -27.30 8.50
N ARG A 610 10.42 -27.55 8.48
CA ARG A 610 11.19 -27.98 7.28
C ARG A 610 10.78 -29.40 6.83
N ALA A 611 9.54 -29.58 6.37
CA ALA A 611 9.10 -30.76 5.65
C ALA A 611 8.81 -30.32 4.20
N ARG A 612 9.84 -30.33 3.35
CA ARG A 612 9.68 -30.19 1.89
C ARG A 612 9.42 -31.59 1.32
N ARG A 613 8.61 -31.72 0.26
CA ARG A 613 8.34 -33.02 -0.39
C ARG A 613 9.69 -33.64 -0.81
N GLU A 614 9.94 -34.88 -0.36
CA GLU A 614 11.10 -35.68 -0.76
C GLU A 614 11.06 -36.08 -2.23
#